data_AF-A0A7C3CV56-F1
#
_entry.id   AF-A0A7C3CV56-F1
#
_cell.length_a   1.000
_cell.length_b   1.000
_cell.length_c   1.000
_cell.angle_alpha   90.00
_cell.angle_beta   90.00
_cell.angle_gamma   90.00
#
_symmetry.space_group_name_H-M   'P 1'
#
loop_
_entity.id
_entity.type
_entity.pdbx_description
1 polymer ?
#
loop_
_entity_poly.entity_id
_entity_poly.type
_entity_poly.pdbx_seq_one_letter_code
_entity_poly.pdbx_strand_id
1 'polypeptide(L)'
;RPVDRLTVVKSVAGDFIERRKGDRVGLILFGDQAYLQTPLTFDRKTTRYMLDEAAIGLAGESTAIGDAIALAVKRLRQRPQDSRVLVLLTDGANTAGQLDPRQAARLAAELGVKIYTIGVGADEMLIRGLLGTRAVNPSSDLDEKSLKYIAETTGGGYFRARDSAALERIYGQIDRLEPTITETETFRPVRPLFHYPLAGAIVLSLLIGWRQTGYWPWRGRL
;
A
#
# COMPACT_ATOMS: atom_id res chain seq x y z
N ARG A 1 -12.36 -21.18 16.88
CA ARG A 1 -10.89 -21.20 17.09
C ARG A 1 -10.46 -19.77 17.38
N PRO A 2 -9.64 -19.49 18.39
CA PRO A 2 -9.07 -18.15 18.55
C PRO A 2 -8.27 -17.86 17.28
N VAL A 3 -8.66 -16.82 16.56
CA VAL A 3 -7.97 -16.39 15.34
C VAL A 3 -6.69 -15.70 15.77
N ASP A 4 -5.57 -16.08 15.19
CA ASP A 4 -4.28 -15.47 15.47
C ASP A 4 -4.29 -13.97 15.12
N ARG A 5 -3.60 -13.14 15.91
CA ARG A 5 -3.64 -11.66 15.77
C ARG A 5 -3.13 -11.21 14.40
N LEU A 6 -2.06 -11.82 13.90
CA LEU A 6 -1.54 -11.50 12.57
C LEU A 6 -2.56 -11.87 11.49
N THR A 7 -3.27 -12.99 11.66
CA THR A 7 -4.33 -13.39 10.72
C THR A 7 -5.43 -12.34 10.64
N VAL A 8 -5.85 -11.79 11.78
CA VAL A 8 -6.84 -10.68 11.84
C VAL A 8 -6.30 -9.44 11.13
N VAL A 9 -5.07 -9.05 11.43
CA VAL A 9 -4.41 -7.89 10.81
C VAL A 9 -4.35 -8.04 9.29
N LYS A 10 -3.92 -9.20 8.79
CA LYS A 10 -3.85 -9.49 7.35
C LYS A 10 -5.20 -9.36 6.68
N SER A 11 -6.26 -9.90 7.29
CA SER A 11 -7.62 -9.79 6.75
C SER A 11 -8.05 -8.34 6.64
N VAL A 12 -7.99 -7.58 7.75
CA VAL A 12 -8.53 -6.21 7.79
C VAL A 12 -7.70 -5.24 6.93
N ALA A 13 -6.37 -5.31 7.03
CA ALA A 13 -5.48 -4.49 6.21
C ALA A 13 -5.58 -4.89 4.73
N GLY A 14 -5.78 -6.18 4.44
CA GLY A 14 -6.01 -6.69 3.10
C GLY A 14 -7.27 -6.12 2.46
N ASP A 15 -8.39 -6.17 3.19
CA ASP A 15 -9.66 -5.60 2.71
C ASP A 15 -9.54 -4.08 2.51
N PHE A 16 -8.78 -3.39 3.38
CA PHE A 16 -8.47 -1.98 3.19
C PHE A 16 -7.70 -1.73 1.89
N ILE A 17 -6.63 -2.47 1.60
CA ILE A 17 -5.85 -2.37 0.36
C ILE A 17 -6.75 -2.57 -0.87
N GLU A 18 -7.67 -3.53 -0.83
CA GLU A 18 -8.56 -3.82 -1.94
C GLU A 18 -9.60 -2.72 -2.20
N ARG A 19 -10.02 -1.99 -1.18
CA ARG A 19 -11.01 -0.90 -1.32
C ARG A 19 -10.43 0.37 -1.95
N ARG A 20 -9.11 0.60 -1.89
CA ARG A 20 -8.42 1.80 -2.40
C ARG A 20 -8.31 1.83 -3.93
N LYS A 21 -9.45 1.91 -4.62
CA LYS A 21 -9.53 2.04 -6.08
C LYS A 21 -9.01 3.40 -6.54
N GLY A 22 -7.93 3.40 -7.32
CA GLY A 22 -7.31 4.62 -7.86
C GLY A 22 -6.04 5.04 -7.14
N ASP A 23 -5.75 4.47 -5.96
CA ASP A 23 -4.50 4.75 -5.25
C ASP A 23 -3.39 3.78 -5.61
N ARG A 24 -2.15 4.27 -5.48
CA ARG A 24 -0.97 3.39 -5.44
C ARG A 24 -0.73 2.97 -4.01
N VAL A 25 -0.69 1.67 -3.77
CA VAL A 25 -0.48 1.09 -2.44
C VAL A 25 0.85 0.35 -2.42
N GLY A 26 1.58 0.48 -1.32
CA GLY A 26 2.84 -0.23 -1.07
C GLY A 26 2.80 -0.87 0.31
N LEU A 27 3.70 -1.82 0.54
CA LEU A 27 3.80 -2.58 1.78
C LEU A 27 5.25 -2.55 2.27
N ILE A 28 5.44 -2.15 3.52
CA ILE A 28 6.70 -2.22 4.25
C ILE A 28 6.48 -3.14 5.43
N LEU A 29 7.41 -4.07 5.63
CA LEU A 29 7.47 -4.92 6.79
C LEU A 29 8.71 -4.52 7.59
N PHE A 30 8.63 -4.59 8.91
CA PHE A 30 9.71 -4.16 9.78
C PHE A 30 9.79 -5.02 11.04
N GLY A 31 11.01 -5.17 11.54
CA GLY A 31 11.34 -5.87 12.77
C GLY A 31 12.69 -5.38 13.26
N ASP A 32 13.74 -6.19 13.20
CA ASP A 32 15.14 -5.77 13.42
C ASP A 32 15.56 -4.68 12.41
N GLN A 33 15.06 -4.79 11.18
CA GLN A 33 15.24 -3.81 10.12
C GLN A 33 13.92 -3.62 9.36
N ALA A 34 13.79 -2.48 8.66
CA ALA A 34 12.66 -2.23 7.77
C ALA A 34 13.00 -2.56 6.33
N TYR A 35 12.12 -3.30 5.64
CA TYR A 35 12.28 -3.62 4.22
C TYR A 35 10.99 -3.40 3.42
N LEU A 36 11.19 -3.08 2.14
CA LEU A 36 10.10 -2.82 1.21
C LEU A 36 9.61 -4.13 0.62
N GLN A 37 8.50 -4.66 1.12
CA GLN A 37 7.86 -5.87 0.61
C GLN A 37 7.17 -5.63 -0.74
N THR A 38 6.55 -4.47 -0.92
CA THR A 38 5.90 -4.11 -2.18
C THR A 38 6.07 -2.62 -2.46
N PRO A 39 6.65 -2.22 -3.61
CA PRO A 39 6.71 -0.82 -4.01
C PRO A 39 5.29 -0.26 -4.30
N LEU A 40 5.14 1.06 -4.30
CA LEU A 40 3.88 1.72 -4.63
C LEU A 40 3.39 1.31 -6.02
N THR A 41 2.27 0.58 -6.08
CA THR A 41 1.68 0.04 -7.31
C THR A 41 0.16 0.18 -7.31
N PHE A 42 -0.44 0.21 -8.51
CA PHE A 42 -1.89 0.09 -8.68
C PHE A 42 -2.37 -1.36 -8.58
N ASP A 43 -1.46 -2.34 -8.64
CA ASP A 43 -1.78 -3.76 -8.51
C ASP A 43 -1.98 -4.15 -7.04
N ARG A 44 -3.16 -3.81 -6.55
CA ARG A 44 -3.61 -4.12 -5.19
C ARG A 44 -3.74 -5.61 -4.91
N LYS A 45 -4.00 -6.43 -5.95
CA LYS A 45 -4.13 -7.88 -5.78
C LYS A 45 -2.78 -8.49 -5.41
N THR A 46 -1.71 -8.06 -6.11
CA THR A 46 -0.35 -8.46 -5.76
C THR A 46 0.03 -7.95 -4.37
N THR A 47 -0.29 -6.71 -4.02
CA THR A 47 -0.01 -6.19 -2.66
C THR A 47 -0.77 -6.95 -1.56
N ARG A 48 -2.04 -7.30 -1.80
CA ARG A 48 -2.86 -8.15 -0.91
C ARG A 48 -2.23 -9.52 -0.72
N TYR A 49 -1.80 -10.15 -1.81
CA TYR A 49 -1.12 -11.45 -1.78
C TYR A 49 0.20 -11.37 -1.00
N MET A 50 1.01 -10.35 -1.23
CA MET A 50 2.27 -10.15 -0.50
C MET A 50 2.06 -9.90 1.00
N LEU A 51 0.94 -9.30 1.40
CA LEU A 51 0.53 -9.20 2.80
C LEU A 51 0.14 -10.56 3.39
N ASP A 52 -0.58 -11.40 2.63
CA ASP A 52 -0.95 -12.75 3.07
C ASP A 52 0.26 -13.65 3.31
N GLU A 53 1.31 -13.49 2.52
CA GLU A 53 2.58 -14.23 2.65
C GLU A 53 3.46 -13.74 3.82
N ALA A 54 3.18 -12.57 4.42
CA ALA A 54 3.99 -12.04 5.52
C ALA A 54 3.91 -12.95 6.76
N ALA A 55 5.04 -13.42 7.29
CA ALA A 55 5.06 -14.27 8.49
C ALA A 55 5.61 -13.53 9.72
N ILE A 56 5.22 -13.96 10.92
CA ILE A 56 5.83 -13.49 12.17
C ILE A 56 7.32 -13.83 12.13
N GLY A 57 8.19 -12.90 12.53
CA GLY A 57 9.64 -13.07 12.55
C GLY A 57 10.32 -12.95 11.18
N LEU A 58 9.56 -12.75 10.09
CA LEU A 58 10.15 -12.53 8.75
C LEU A 58 11.07 -11.30 8.70
N ALA A 59 10.81 -10.34 9.59
CA ALA A 59 11.59 -9.10 9.73
C ALA A 59 12.49 -9.07 10.97
N GLY A 60 12.58 -10.17 11.73
CA GLY A 60 13.22 -10.22 13.05
C GLY A 60 12.24 -10.13 14.23
N GLU A 61 12.78 -10.15 15.45
CA GLU A 61 12.00 -10.13 16.70
C GLU A 61 11.95 -8.73 17.36
N SER A 62 12.80 -7.80 16.91
CA SER A 62 12.82 -6.42 17.40
C SER A 62 11.86 -5.54 16.61
N THR A 63 11.87 -4.22 16.86
CA THR A 63 10.95 -3.27 16.22
C THR A 63 11.67 -1.97 15.85
N ALA A 64 11.93 -1.76 14.56
CA ALA A 64 12.61 -0.60 13.99
C ALA A 64 11.61 0.39 13.36
N ILE A 65 10.83 1.08 14.20
CA ILE A 65 9.77 2.01 13.79
C ILE A 65 10.34 3.21 13.02
N GLY A 66 11.42 3.81 13.52
CA GLY A 66 12.01 5.00 12.90
C GLY A 66 12.54 4.72 11.49
N ASP A 67 13.21 3.57 11.31
CA ASP A 67 13.72 3.15 10.00
C ASP A 67 12.58 2.83 9.02
N ALA A 68 11.48 2.24 9.50
CA ALA A 68 10.29 1.98 8.69
C ALA A 68 9.64 3.29 8.19
N ILE A 69 9.53 4.29 9.08
CA ILE A 69 9.04 5.63 8.72
C ILE A 69 9.99 6.27 7.70
N ALA A 70 11.30 6.24 7.93
CA ALA A 70 12.27 6.81 6.99
C ALA A 70 12.20 6.16 5.61
N LEU A 71 12.07 4.83 5.55
CA LEU A 71 11.90 4.11 4.30
C LEU A 71 10.61 4.51 3.59
N ALA A 72 9.48 4.59 4.32
CA ALA A 72 8.21 5.05 3.78
C ALA A 72 8.31 6.47 3.21
N VAL A 73 8.87 7.40 3.98
CA VAL A 73 9.11 8.79 3.56
C VAL A 73 9.96 8.86 2.30
N LYS A 74 11.04 8.06 2.22
CA LYS A 74 11.90 7.98 1.03
C LYS A 74 11.13 7.53 -0.22
N ARG A 75 10.12 6.66 -0.08
CA ARG A 75 9.26 6.22 -1.20
C ARG A 75 8.15 7.23 -1.53
N LEU A 76 7.58 7.90 -0.53
CA LEU A 76 6.47 8.83 -0.70
C LEU A 76 6.91 10.22 -1.18
N ARG A 77 8.14 10.67 -0.88
CA ARG A 77 8.61 12.03 -1.22
C ARG A 77 8.51 12.40 -2.70
N GLN A 78 8.49 11.41 -3.60
CA GLN A 78 8.37 11.63 -5.04
C GLN A 78 6.91 11.79 -5.51
N ARG A 79 5.92 11.65 -4.64
CA ARG A 79 4.48 11.73 -4.96
C ARG A 79 3.92 13.12 -4.65
N PRO A 80 2.78 13.52 -5.23
CA PRO A 80 2.08 14.73 -4.81
C PRO A 80 1.83 14.71 -3.30
N GLN A 81 1.98 15.84 -2.64
CA GLN A 81 1.89 15.94 -1.17
C GLN A 81 0.56 15.42 -0.64
N ASP A 82 -0.54 15.72 -1.32
CA ASP A 82 -1.90 15.31 -0.92
C ASP A 82 -2.13 13.78 -0.99
N SER A 83 -1.19 13.03 -1.58
CA SER A 83 -1.25 11.57 -1.68
C SER A 83 -0.21 10.87 -0.80
N ARG A 84 0.46 11.58 0.11
CA ARG A 84 1.51 11.04 0.99
C ARG A 84 0.93 10.62 2.33
N VAL A 85 0.39 9.41 2.37
CA VAL A 85 -0.17 8.82 3.61
C VAL A 85 0.59 7.55 3.97
N LEU A 86 0.95 7.43 5.25
CA LEU A 86 1.50 6.21 5.85
C LEU A 86 0.56 5.72 6.95
N VAL A 87 0.19 4.44 6.91
CA VAL A 87 -0.48 3.76 8.02
C VAL A 87 0.53 2.83 8.68
N LEU A 88 0.91 3.15 9.92
CA LEU A 88 1.84 2.39 10.75
C LEU A 88 1.05 1.53 11.74
N LEU A 89 1.27 0.23 11.72
CA LEU A 89 0.67 -0.72 12.65
C LEU A 89 1.78 -1.39 13.47
N THR A 90 1.70 -1.37 14.80
CA THR A 90 2.66 -2.04 15.70
C THR A 90 1.99 -2.47 16.99
N ASP A 91 2.49 -3.53 17.61
CA ASP A 91 2.11 -4.00 18.96
C ASP A 91 3.17 -3.71 20.03
N GLY A 92 4.37 -3.26 19.63
CA GLY A 92 5.49 -2.96 20.52
C GLY A 92 6.09 -1.55 20.35
N ALA A 93 6.98 -1.22 21.27
CA ALA A 93 7.83 -0.04 21.28
C ALA A 93 9.01 -0.19 20.32
N ASN A 94 9.64 0.92 19.97
CA ASN A 94 10.85 0.90 19.17
C ASN A 94 12.02 0.30 19.98
N THR A 95 12.46 -0.89 19.61
CA THR A 95 13.56 -1.62 20.27
C THR A 95 14.80 -1.75 19.41
N ALA A 96 14.70 -1.45 18.12
CA ALA A 96 15.79 -1.51 17.15
C ALA A 96 15.76 -0.31 16.18
N GLY A 97 16.63 -0.36 15.17
CA GLY A 97 16.76 0.67 14.15
C GLY A 97 17.80 1.73 14.50
N GLN A 98 18.25 2.44 13.47
CA GLN A 98 19.27 3.49 13.60
C GLN A 98 18.65 4.86 13.85
N LEU A 99 17.44 5.08 13.33
CA LEU A 99 16.75 6.35 13.43
C LEU A 99 15.74 6.34 14.58
N ASP A 100 15.79 7.39 15.41
CA ASP A 100 14.79 7.60 16.45
C ASP A 100 13.39 7.89 15.84
N PRO A 101 12.31 7.26 16.33
CA PRO A 101 10.96 7.45 15.77
C PRO A 101 10.47 8.91 15.79
N ARG A 102 10.87 9.71 16.78
CA ARG A 102 10.47 11.13 16.86
C ARG A 102 11.23 11.98 15.86
N GLN A 103 12.49 11.65 15.59
CA GLN A 103 13.24 12.26 14.49
C GLN A 103 12.63 11.88 13.14
N ALA A 104 12.28 10.61 12.95
CA ALA A 104 11.62 10.14 11.73
C ALA A 104 10.28 10.84 11.49
N ALA A 105 9.48 11.06 12.55
CA ALA A 105 8.22 11.80 12.48
C ALA A 105 8.41 13.25 12.06
N ARG A 106 9.43 13.95 12.59
CA ARG A 106 9.74 15.32 12.18
C ARG A 106 10.12 15.40 10.71
N LEU A 107 10.97 14.48 10.25
CA LEU A 107 11.32 14.38 8.83
C LEU A 107 10.09 14.10 7.94
N ALA A 108 9.19 13.23 8.39
CA ALA A 108 7.94 12.95 7.69
C ALA A 108 7.06 14.20 7.57
N ALA A 109 6.93 14.97 8.66
CA ALA A 109 6.17 16.22 8.69
C ALA A 109 6.76 17.28 7.75
N GLU A 110 8.08 17.48 7.76
CA GLU A 110 8.78 18.39 6.85
C GLU A 110 8.55 18.04 5.37
N LEU A 111 8.44 16.74 5.07
CA LEU A 111 8.17 16.22 3.73
C LEU A 111 6.67 16.03 3.45
N GLY A 112 5.80 16.56 4.31
CA GLY A 112 4.34 16.53 4.12
C GLY A 112 3.75 15.12 4.03
N VAL A 113 4.35 14.15 4.73
CA VAL A 113 3.82 12.78 4.85
C VAL A 113 2.97 12.69 6.12
N LYS A 114 1.67 12.44 5.98
CA LYS A 114 0.78 12.19 7.12
C LYS A 114 0.93 10.75 7.61
N ILE A 115 1.09 10.55 8.91
CA ILE A 115 1.22 9.22 9.51
C ILE A 115 0.05 8.93 10.44
N TYR A 116 -0.70 7.87 10.13
CA TYR A 116 -1.69 7.29 11.03
C TYR A 116 -1.05 6.12 11.77
N THR A 117 -1.06 6.15 13.10
CA THR A 117 -0.46 5.11 13.93
C THR A 117 -1.54 4.27 14.60
N ILE A 118 -1.40 2.94 14.52
CA ILE A 118 -2.35 1.99 15.07
C ILE A 118 -1.58 1.06 16.03
N GLY A 119 -1.86 1.20 17.32
CA GLY A 119 -1.36 0.30 18.35
C GLY A 119 -2.26 -0.92 18.51
N VAL A 120 -1.73 -2.13 18.30
CA VAL A 120 -2.48 -3.38 18.49
C VAL A 120 -2.20 -3.92 19.88
N GLY A 121 -3.25 -4.17 20.66
CA GLY A 121 -3.06 -4.62 22.04
C GLY A 121 -4.33 -4.65 22.87
N ALA A 122 -4.42 -5.63 23.77
CA ALA A 122 -5.53 -5.76 24.72
C ALA A 122 -5.26 -4.94 25.99
N ASP A 123 -6.32 -4.51 26.68
CA ASP A 123 -6.18 -3.82 27.96
C ASP A 123 -5.64 -4.76 29.05
N GLU A 124 -5.15 -4.18 30.14
CA GLU A 124 -4.70 -4.91 31.31
C GLU A 124 -5.83 -5.77 31.90
N MET A 125 -5.57 -7.06 32.06
CA MET A 125 -6.51 -8.03 32.59
C MET A 125 -6.09 -8.45 34.00
N LEU A 126 -7.02 -8.35 34.96
CA LEU A 126 -6.83 -8.91 36.30
C LEU A 126 -7.15 -10.41 36.27
N ILE A 127 -6.12 -11.25 36.31
CA ILE A 127 -6.27 -12.70 36.43
C ILE A 127 -6.31 -13.06 37.91
N ARG A 128 -7.44 -13.63 38.38
CA ARG A 128 -7.54 -14.22 39.72
C ARG A 128 -6.83 -15.58 39.72
N GLY A 129 -5.69 -15.65 40.39
CA GLY A 129 -4.97 -16.89 40.66
C GLY A 129 -5.25 -17.42 42.07
N LEU A 130 -4.78 -18.65 42.34
CA LEU A 130 -4.94 -19.34 43.62
C LEU A 130 -4.31 -18.60 44.82
N LEU A 131 -3.36 -17.69 44.55
CA LEU A 131 -2.63 -16.88 45.55
C LEU A 131 -2.90 -15.35 45.41
N GLY A 132 -3.99 -14.95 44.75
CA GLY A 132 -4.41 -13.55 44.63
C GLY A 132 -4.67 -13.07 43.19
N THR A 133 -5.11 -11.82 43.04
CA THR A 133 -5.28 -11.16 41.74
C THR A 133 -3.95 -10.67 41.19
N ARG A 134 -3.52 -11.18 40.02
CA ARG A 134 -2.38 -10.66 39.26
C ARG A 134 -2.89 -9.87 38.07
N ALA A 135 -2.49 -8.62 37.96
CA ALA A 135 -2.70 -7.85 36.75
C ALA A 135 -1.69 -8.30 35.68
N VAL A 136 -2.18 -8.65 34.49
CA VAL A 136 -1.38 -9.01 33.33
C VAL A 136 -1.74 -8.01 32.24
N ASN A 137 -0.76 -7.24 31.79
CA ASN A 137 -0.92 -6.29 30.69
C ASN A 137 -0.29 -6.88 29.42
N PRO A 138 -1.09 -7.39 28.46
CA PRO A 138 -0.58 -7.94 27.21
C PRO A 138 0.01 -6.88 26.26
N SER A 139 -0.03 -5.61 26.64
CA SER A 139 0.44 -4.45 25.88
C SER A 139 1.43 -3.61 26.68
N SER A 140 2.13 -4.20 27.65
CA SER A 140 3.17 -3.52 28.43
C SER A 140 4.24 -2.89 27.55
N ASP A 141 4.51 -3.51 26.40
CA ASP A 141 5.60 -3.14 25.53
C ASP A 141 5.19 -2.06 24.51
N LEU A 142 3.92 -1.67 24.45
CA LEU A 142 3.42 -0.67 23.50
C LEU A 142 3.73 0.76 23.97
N ASP A 143 4.59 1.48 23.25
CA ASP A 143 4.86 2.89 23.52
C ASP A 143 3.84 3.82 22.85
N GLU A 144 2.67 3.95 23.48
CA GLU A 144 1.61 4.86 23.00
C GLU A 144 2.04 6.32 22.93
N LYS A 145 2.96 6.76 23.81
CA LYS A 145 3.39 8.17 23.82
C LYS A 145 4.14 8.50 22.55
N SER A 146 5.03 7.61 22.12
CA SER A 146 5.75 7.77 20.85
C SER A 146 4.81 7.66 19.65
N LEU A 147 3.85 6.73 19.64
CA LEU A 147 2.88 6.60 18.55
C LEU A 147 1.96 7.82 18.41
N LYS A 148 1.49 8.40 19.53
CA LYS A 148 0.73 9.65 19.56
C LYS A 148 1.57 10.81 19.04
N TYR A 149 2.82 10.93 19.52
CA TYR A 149 3.73 11.96 19.05
C TYR A 149 3.96 11.91 17.54
N ILE A 150 4.17 10.71 16.97
CA ILE A 150 4.35 10.53 15.52
C ILE A 150 3.10 11.00 14.75
N ALA A 151 1.91 10.58 15.19
CA ALA A 151 0.66 10.95 14.53
C ALA A 151 0.39 12.46 14.62
N GLU A 152 0.51 13.05 15.80
CA GLU A 152 0.29 14.48 16.03
C GLU A 152 1.27 15.36 15.25
N THR A 153 2.56 15.00 15.26
CA THR A 153 3.62 15.75 14.57
C THR A 153 3.39 15.79 13.05
N THR A 154 2.80 14.74 12.48
CA THR A 154 2.59 14.61 11.04
C THR A 154 1.18 14.99 10.58
N GLY A 155 0.30 15.40 11.49
CA GLY A 155 -1.08 15.76 11.18
C GLY A 155 -1.98 14.56 10.85
N GLY A 156 -1.61 13.36 11.29
CA GLY A 156 -2.44 12.16 11.21
C GLY A 156 -3.22 11.90 12.50
N GLY A 157 -3.47 10.62 12.80
CA GLY A 157 -4.24 10.20 13.97
C GLY A 157 -3.69 8.93 14.61
N TYR A 158 -3.74 8.88 15.95
CA TYR A 158 -3.42 7.69 16.72
C TYR A 158 -4.70 6.89 17.02
N PHE A 159 -4.63 5.58 16.84
CA PHE A 159 -5.71 4.66 17.15
C PHE A 159 -5.21 3.45 17.94
N ARG A 160 -6.09 2.90 18.77
CA ARG A 160 -5.82 1.66 19.52
C ARG A 160 -6.79 0.56 19.09
N ALA A 161 -6.26 -0.52 18.54
CA ALA A 161 -7.01 -1.69 18.11
C ALA A 161 -6.95 -2.77 19.19
N ARG A 162 -8.05 -2.96 19.91
CA ARG A 162 -8.21 -3.98 20.97
C ARG A 162 -8.69 -5.33 20.43
N ASP A 163 -9.43 -5.28 19.33
CA ASP A 163 -10.04 -6.42 18.67
C ASP A 163 -10.15 -6.17 17.15
N SER A 164 -10.57 -7.19 16.42
CA SER A 164 -10.77 -7.13 14.97
C SER A 164 -11.77 -6.06 14.55
N ALA A 165 -12.88 -5.91 15.27
CA ALA A 165 -13.93 -4.95 14.95
C ALA A 165 -13.47 -3.50 15.18
N ALA A 166 -12.60 -3.26 16.16
CA ALA A 166 -11.95 -1.98 16.38
C ALA A 166 -10.99 -1.66 15.22
N LEU A 167 -10.17 -2.62 14.81
CA LEU A 167 -9.25 -2.46 13.68
C LEU A 167 -10.01 -2.12 12.39
N GLU A 168 -11.11 -2.82 12.10
CA GLU A 168 -11.95 -2.56 10.93
C GLU A 168 -12.55 -1.15 10.96
N ARG A 169 -13.08 -0.71 12.11
CA ARG A 169 -13.60 0.65 12.29
C ARG A 169 -12.52 1.71 12.09
N ILE A 170 -11.31 1.48 12.57
CA ILE A 170 -10.16 2.40 12.42
C ILE A 170 -9.81 2.56 10.94
N TYR A 171 -9.66 1.46 10.19
CA TYR A 171 -9.41 1.55 8.75
C TYR A 171 -10.57 2.24 8.01
N GLY A 172 -11.81 2.03 8.42
CA GLY A 172 -12.95 2.77 7.90
C GLY A 172 -12.94 4.28 8.22
N GLN A 173 -12.36 4.68 9.36
CA GLN A 173 -12.13 6.09 9.68
C GLN A 173 -11.03 6.70 8.81
N ILE A 174 -9.90 6.01 8.64
CA ILE A 174 -8.79 6.46 7.80
C ILE A 174 -9.27 6.64 6.34
N ASP A 175 -10.09 5.71 5.84
CA ASP A 175 -10.63 5.79 4.48
C ASP A 175 -11.48 7.06 4.24
N ARG A 176 -12.24 7.49 5.25
CA ARG A 176 -13.01 8.74 5.21
C ARG A 176 -12.16 10.00 5.32
N LEU A 177 -11.06 9.92 6.08
CA LEU A 177 -10.15 11.05 6.28
C LEU A 177 -9.26 11.30 5.07
N GLU A 178 -8.88 10.24 4.35
CA GLU A 178 -8.01 10.30 3.19
C GLU A 178 -8.73 9.70 1.96
N PRO A 179 -9.77 10.35 1.42
CA PRO A 179 -10.49 9.84 0.26
C PRO A 179 -9.55 9.73 -0.95
N THR A 180 -9.69 8.67 -1.74
CA THR A 180 -8.94 8.52 -2.99
C THR A 180 -9.27 9.67 -3.93
N ILE A 181 -8.25 10.44 -4.31
CA ILE A 181 -8.35 11.43 -5.38
C ILE A 181 -8.51 10.63 -6.66
N THR A 182 -9.76 10.36 -7.03
CA THR A 182 -10.05 9.80 -8.34
C THR A 182 -9.84 10.92 -9.33
N GLU A 183 -8.59 11.09 -9.79
CA GLU A 183 -8.40 11.56 -11.15
C GLU A 183 -9.16 10.54 -11.99
N THR A 184 -10.25 10.96 -12.61
CA THR A 184 -10.79 10.24 -13.74
C THR A 184 -9.66 10.19 -14.76
N GLU A 185 -8.83 9.16 -14.66
CA GLU A 185 -8.03 8.64 -15.75
C GLU A 185 -9.06 8.37 -16.82
N THR A 186 -9.32 9.38 -17.66
CA THR A 186 -9.98 9.21 -18.94
C THR A 186 -9.06 8.26 -19.66
N PHE A 187 -9.32 6.98 -19.48
CA PHE A 187 -8.81 5.91 -20.31
C PHE A 187 -9.15 6.39 -21.71
N ARG A 188 -8.16 6.94 -22.43
CA ARG A 188 -8.31 7.28 -23.84
C ARG A 188 -8.05 5.95 -24.52
N PRO A 189 -9.09 5.16 -24.88
CA PRO A 189 -8.85 3.97 -25.66
C PRO A 189 -8.13 4.42 -26.93
N VAL A 190 -6.86 4.04 -27.04
CA VAL A 190 -6.07 4.28 -28.24
C VAL A 190 -6.69 3.36 -29.29
N ARG A 191 -7.63 3.88 -30.08
CA ARG A 191 -8.22 3.11 -31.18
C ARG A 191 -7.17 3.04 -32.29
N PRO A 192 -6.63 1.85 -32.61
CA PRO A 192 -5.62 1.74 -33.65
C PRO A 192 -6.27 1.95 -35.02
N LEU A 193 -6.15 3.16 -35.57
CA LEU A 193 -6.73 3.58 -36.86
C LEU A 193 -5.94 3.08 -38.09
N PHE A 194 -4.87 2.28 -37.90
CA PHE A 194 -3.97 1.84 -38.98
C PHE A 194 -4.65 0.94 -40.03
N HIS A 195 -5.82 0.37 -39.72
CA HIS A 195 -6.58 -0.46 -40.66
C HIS A 195 -7.09 0.31 -41.89
N TYR A 196 -7.38 1.61 -41.75
CA TYR A 196 -7.79 2.45 -42.89
C TYR A 196 -6.67 2.66 -43.93
N PRO A 197 -5.47 3.15 -43.57
CA PRO A 197 -4.39 3.28 -44.54
C PRO A 197 -3.91 1.92 -45.06
N LEU A 198 -3.96 0.86 -44.25
CA LEU A 198 -3.64 -0.50 -44.69
C LEU A 198 -4.62 -0.99 -45.77
N ALA A 199 -5.92 -0.82 -45.55
CA ALA A 199 -6.94 -1.17 -46.54
C ALA A 199 -6.78 -0.36 -47.83
N GLY A 200 -6.49 0.94 -47.72
CA GLY A 200 -6.17 1.80 -48.86
C GLY A 200 -4.97 1.31 -49.67
N ALA A 201 -3.88 0.92 -48.99
CA ALA A 201 -2.68 0.39 -49.64
C ALA A 201 -2.96 -0.94 -50.36
N ILE A 202 -3.77 -1.83 -49.76
CA ILE A 202 -4.18 -3.09 -50.39
C ILE A 202 -4.99 -2.83 -51.66
N VAL A 203 -5.97 -1.93 -51.62
CA VAL A 203 -6.79 -1.58 -52.79
C VAL A 203 -5.94 -0.95 -53.90
N LEU A 204 -5.04 -0.02 -53.56
CA LEU A 204 -4.10 0.57 -54.51
C LEU A 204 -3.20 -0.48 -55.15
N SER A 205 -2.66 -1.42 -54.36
CA SER A 205 -1.84 -2.52 -54.84
C SER A 205 -2.60 -3.40 -55.83
N LEU A 206 -3.85 -3.76 -55.51
CA LEU A 206 -4.72 -4.54 -56.40
C LEU A 206 -5.05 -3.79 -57.70
N LEU A 207 -5.32 -2.48 -57.64
CA LEU A 207 -5.59 -1.66 -58.82
C LEU A 207 -4.37 -1.55 -59.75
N ILE A 208 -3.18 -1.37 -59.18
CA ILE A 208 -1.91 -1.35 -59.95
C ILE A 208 -1.68 -2.72 -60.58
N GLY A 209 -1.85 -3.80 -59.80
CA GLY A 209 -1.73 -5.17 -60.29
C GLY A 209 -2.71 -5.48 -61.43
N TRP A 210 -3.98 -5.08 -61.30
CA TRP A 210 -5.01 -5.26 -62.33
C TRP A 210 -4.69 -4.46 -63.60
N ARG A 211 -4.15 -3.25 -63.46
CA ARG A 211 -3.71 -2.44 -64.62
C ARG A 211 -2.50 -3.06 -65.34
N GLN A 212 -1.62 -3.75 -64.62
CA GLN A 212 -0.48 -4.47 -65.21
C GLN A 212 -0.87 -5.83 -65.82
N THR A 213 -1.93 -6.47 -65.30
CA THR A 213 -2.48 -7.73 -65.83
C THR A 213 -3.58 -7.53 -66.87
N GLY A 214 -3.97 -6.28 -67.14
CA GLY A 214 -4.69 -5.87 -68.33
C GLY A 214 -3.89 -6.17 -69.58
N TYR A 215 -4.09 -7.38 -70.11
CA TYR A 215 -3.69 -7.88 -71.41
C TYR A 215 -3.52 -6.78 -72.46
N TRP A 216 -2.30 -6.65 -73.00
CA TRP A 216 -2.04 -6.13 -74.33
C TRP A 216 -1.93 -7.32 -75.29
N PRO A 217 -3.00 -7.79 -75.96
CA PRO A 217 -2.92 -8.89 -76.88
C PRO A 217 -2.82 -8.38 -78.31
N TRP A 218 -1.77 -7.61 -78.66
CA TRP A 218 -1.36 -7.49 -80.06
C TRP A 218 0.03 -6.88 -80.22
N ARG A 219 1.03 -7.73 -80.48
CA ARG A 219 2.04 -7.45 -81.50
C ARG A 219 2.36 -8.77 -82.19
N GLY A 220 1.57 -9.03 -83.24
CA GLY A 220 1.82 -10.08 -84.19
C GLY A 220 3.14 -9.87 -84.92
N ARG A 221 3.74 -11.01 -85.27
CA ARG A 221 4.91 -11.20 -86.13
C ARG A 221 4.86 -10.36 -87.41
N LEU A 222 5.97 -9.70 -87.73
CA LEU A 222 6.59 -9.63 -89.05
C LEU A 222 8.11 -9.62 -88.84
#